data_AF-A0A022PMT0-F1
#
_entry.id   AF-A0A022PMT0-F1
#
_cell.length_a   1.000
_cell.length_b   1.000
_cell.length_c   1.000
_cell.angle_alpha   90.00
_cell.angle_beta   90.00
_cell.angle_gamma   90.00
#
_symmetry.space_group_name_H-M   'P 1'
#
loop_
_entity.id
_entity.type
_entity.pdbx_description
1 polymer ?
#
loop_
_entity_poly.entity_id
_entity_poly.type
_entity_poly.pdbx_seq_one_letter_code
_entity_poly.pdbx_strand_id
1 'polypeptide(L)'
;MGCLICLDTAGGCLALVGSGANSSEKRVGVHMRTNGIWDKENPITFSAPSGVTYFGSAIELNGVGNRLVVWAASSVYVYTCLNNKWNMETPIEILDPSGPPDYFKGLGKVACLNKAGTSLAVGATSESVDSKSKAGAVYVFENIK
;
A
#
# COMPACT_ATOMS: atom_id res chain seq x y z
N MET A 1 -16.50 -10.27 -1.55
CA MET A 1 -15.37 -9.39 -1.15
C MET A 1 -14.29 -9.59 -2.21
N GLY A 2 -14.00 -8.58 -3.04
CA GLY A 2 -13.02 -8.71 -4.12
C GLY A 2 -11.61 -8.77 -3.54
N CYS A 3 -10.78 -9.72 -4.01
CA CYS A 3 -9.37 -9.76 -3.67
C CYS A 3 -8.67 -8.61 -4.42
N LEU A 4 -7.94 -7.76 -3.70
CA LEU A 4 -7.06 -6.77 -4.32
C LEU A 4 -5.76 -7.47 -4.68
N ILE A 5 -5.32 -7.34 -5.93
CA ILE A 5 -4.09 -7.92 -6.44
C ILE A 5 -3.30 -6.89 -7.25
N CYS A 6 -1.98 -6.94 -7.17
CA CYS A 6 -1.08 -6.18 -8.05
C CYS A 6 0.17 -6.98 -8.38
N LEU A 7 0.73 -6.74 -9.57
CA LEU A 7 1.85 -7.48 -10.14
C LEU A 7 2.90 -6.49 -10.64
N ASP A 8 4.18 -6.82 -10.50
CA ASP A 8 5.26 -6.03 -11.08
C ASP A 8 5.30 -6.17 -12.62
N THR A 9 6.11 -5.34 -13.29
CA THR A 9 6.17 -5.33 -14.76
C THR A 9 6.73 -6.64 -15.32
N ALA A 10 7.62 -7.33 -14.59
CA ALA A 10 8.20 -8.58 -15.05
C ALA A 10 7.29 -9.81 -14.79
N GLY A 11 6.21 -9.65 -14.01
CA GLY A 11 5.33 -10.75 -13.62
C GLY A 11 5.96 -11.73 -12.64
N GLY A 12 6.95 -11.27 -11.87
CA GLY A 12 7.71 -12.04 -10.89
C GLY A 12 7.33 -11.76 -9.43
N CYS A 13 6.60 -10.69 -9.14
CA CYS A 13 6.21 -10.32 -7.79
C CYS A 13 4.72 -9.96 -7.76
N LEU A 14 3.94 -10.73 -6.99
CA LEU A 14 2.49 -10.61 -6.86
C LEU A 14 2.15 -10.26 -5.41
N ALA A 15 1.49 -9.12 -5.20
CA ALA A 15 0.92 -8.78 -3.91
C ALA A 15 -0.59 -8.97 -3.92
N LEU A 16 -1.15 -9.46 -2.82
CA LEU A 16 -2.57 -9.70 -2.66
C LEU A 16 -3.04 -9.44 -1.23
N VAL A 17 -4.27 -8.97 -1.08
CA VAL A 17 -4.90 -8.79 0.23
C VAL A 17 -5.73 -10.02 0.57
N GLY A 18 -5.35 -10.73 1.63
CA GLY A 18 -6.10 -11.84 2.21
C GLY A 18 -6.74 -11.47 3.54
N SER A 19 -7.87 -12.09 3.88
CA SER A 19 -8.38 -12.06 5.25
C SER A 19 -7.71 -13.19 6.03
N GLY A 20 -7.13 -12.89 7.20
CA GLY A 20 -6.65 -13.94 8.11
C GLY A 20 -7.77 -14.85 8.61
N ALA A 21 -7.42 -15.94 9.30
CA ALA A 21 -8.37 -16.89 9.87
C ALA A 21 -9.41 -16.23 10.81
N ASN A 22 -9.04 -15.12 11.43
CA ASN A 22 -9.94 -14.23 12.16
C ASN A 22 -10.25 -13.02 11.25
N SER A 23 -11.52 -12.85 10.90
CA SER A 23 -12.03 -11.93 9.87
C SER A 23 -11.74 -10.43 10.12
N SER A 24 -11.21 -10.07 11.28
CA SER A 24 -10.82 -8.70 11.64
C SER A 24 -9.38 -8.34 11.26
N GLU A 25 -8.51 -9.31 10.98
CA GLU A 25 -7.11 -9.08 10.62
C GLU A 25 -6.89 -9.27 9.12
N LYS A 26 -6.94 -8.15 8.39
CA LYS A 26 -6.50 -8.14 6.99
C LYS A 26 -4.98 -8.26 6.96
N ARG A 27 -4.48 -9.16 6.11
CA ARG A 27 -3.05 -9.37 5.88
C ARG A 27 -2.75 -9.11 4.41
N VAL A 28 -1.60 -8.50 4.15
CA VAL A 28 -1.10 -8.39 2.78
C VAL A 28 -0.07 -9.49 2.58
N GLY A 29 -0.26 -10.33 1.58
CA GLY A 29 0.68 -11.37 1.18
C GLY A 29 1.43 -10.92 -0.08
N VAL A 30 2.73 -11.16 -0.13
CA VAL A 30 3.56 -11.03 -1.32
C VAL A 30 4.14 -12.40 -1.67
N HIS A 31 3.87 -12.83 -2.89
CA HIS A 31 4.45 -14.02 -3.48
C HIS A 31 5.52 -13.60 -4.48
N MET A 32 6.65 -14.30 -4.45
CA MET A 32 7.73 -14.10 -5.41
C MET A 32 7.87 -15.32 -6.30
N ARG A 33 8.22 -15.05 -7.56
CA ARG A 33 8.49 -16.05 -8.57
C ARG A 33 9.98 -16.13 -8.81
N THR A 34 10.55 -17.31 -8.61
CA THR A 34 11.98 -17.58 -8.85
C THR A 34 12.09 -18.59 -9.97
N ASN A 35 12.88 -18.28 -11.01
CA ASN A 35 13.08 -19.14 -12.18
C ASN A 35 11.76 -19.65 -12.82
N GLY A 36 10.74 -18.80 -12.86
CA GLY A 36 9.45 -19.15 -13.44
C GLY A 36 8.52 -19.95 -12.54
N ILE A 37 8.88 -20.23 -11.28
CA ILE A 37 8.07 -20.97 -10.31
C ILE A 37 7.64 -20.04 -9.17
N TRP A 38 6.36 -20.04 -8.82
CA TRP A 38 5.83 -19.29 -7.68
C TRP A 38 6.11 -20.03 -6.38
N ASP A 39 6.65 -19.32 -5.39
CA ASP A 39 6.68 -19.82 -4.01
C ASP A 39 5.27 -19.69 -3.40
N LYS A 40 4.60 -20.83 -3.28
CA LYS A 40 3.25 -20.93 -2.70
C LYS A 40 3.28 -21.25 -1.21
N GLU A 41 4.41 -21.76 -0.71
CA GLU A 41 4.51 -22.28 0.65
C GLU A 41 5.00 -21.21 1.62
N ASN A 42 5.78 -20.24 1.14
CA ASN A 42 6.40 -19.21 1.98
C ASN A 42 6.06 -17.78 1.50
N PRO A 43 4.79 -17.37 1.53
CA PRO A 43 4.45 -15.97 1.26
C PRO A 43 5.05 -15.03 2.30
N ILE A 44 5.56 -13.90 1.84
CA ILE A 44 5.93 -12.80 2.73
C ILE A 44 4.64 -12.14 3.18
N THR A 45 4.42 -12.07 4.49
CA THR A 45 3.16 -11.59 5.05
C THR A 45 3.34 -10.34 5.88
N PHE A 46 2.63 -9.29 5.52
CA PHE A 46 2.59 -8.00 6.20
C PHE A 46 1.35 -7.92 7.09
N SER A 47 1.57 -7.49 8.32
CA SER A 47 0.54 -7.28 9.32
C SER A 47 0.42 -5.79 9.65
N ALA A 48 -0.76 -5.37 10.07
CA ALA A 48 -0.98 -4.01 10.54
C ALA A 48 -0.06 -3.69 11.74
N PRO A 49 0.56 -2.51 11.79
CA PRO A 49 1.16 -2.00 13.02
C PRO A 49 0.10 -1.87 14.14
N SER A 50 0.55 -1.81 15.39
CA SER A 50 -0.37 -1.73 16.55
C SER A 50 -1.26 -0.49 16.48
N GLY A 51 -2.56 -0.66 16.73
CA GLY A 51 -3.55 0.42 16.70
C GLY A 51 -4.01 0.86 15.31
N VAL A 52 -3.47 0.26 14.24
CA VAL A 52 -3.81 0.59 12.86
C VAL A 52 -5.03 -0.22 12.41
N THR A 53 -6.02 0.48 11.87
CA THR A 53 -7.24 -0.14 11.31
C THR A 53 -7.26 -0.07 9.79
N TYR A 54 -8.07 -0.90 9.14
CA TYR A 54 -8.22 -0.96 7.68
C TYR A 54 -6.92 -1.18 6.88
N PHE A 55 -5.88 -1.75 7.50
CA PHE A 55 -4.65 -2.15 6.81
C PHE A 55 -4.95 -3.09 5.64
N GLY A 56 -4.29 -2.89 4.49
CA GLY A 56 -4.59 -3.61 3.26
C GLY A 56 -5.93 -3.22 2.63
N SER A 57 -6.44 -2.01 2.90
CA SER A 57 -7.66 -1.51 2.23
C SER A 57 -7.45 -1.20 0.75
N ALA A 58 -6.20 -0.93 0.37
CA ALA A 58 -5.64 -0.87 -0.97
C ALA A 58 -4.18 -1.36 -0.90
N ILE A 59 -3.63 -1.80 -2.03
CA ILE A 59 -2.22 -2.15 -2.17
C ILE A 59 -1.72 -1.76 -3.56
N GLU A 60 -0.42 -1.46 -3.66
CA GLU A 60 0.24 -1.20 -4.93
C GLU A 60 1.70 -1.65 -4.88
N LEU A 61 2.16 -2.27 -5.98
CA LEU A 61 3.55 -2.67 -6.15
C LEU A 61 4.16 -1.85 -7.29
N ASN A 62 5.38 -1.35 -7.12
CA ASN A 62 6.06 -0.66 -8.22
C ASN A 62 6.43 -1.63 -9.34
N GLY A 63 6.77 -1.06 -10.51
CA GLY A 63 7.10 -1.86 -11.70
C GLY A 63 8.33 -2.77 -11.54
N VAL A 64 9.21 -2.48 -10.58
CA VAL A 64 10.40 -3.30 -10.26
C VAL A 64 10.06 -4.43 -9.27
N GLY A 65 8.94 -4.34 -8.54
CA GLY A 65 8.55 -5.34 -7.55
C GLY A 65 9.23 -5.23 -6.18
N ASN A 66 9.90 -4.11 -5.90
CA ASN A 66 10.67 -3.90 -4.67
C ASN A 66 10.13 -2.79 -3.76
N ARG A 67 9.01 -2.16 -4.13
CA ARG A 67 8.27 -1.22 -3.29
C ARG A 67 6.81 -1.65 -3.24
N LEU A 68 6.30 -1.85 -2.03
CA LEU A 68 4.90 -2.18 -1.77
C LEU A 68 4.30 -1.05 -0.93
N VAL A 69 3.20 -0.49 -1.42
CA VAL A 69 2.40 0.49 -0.69
C VAL A 69 1.16 -0.20 -0.16
N VAL A 70 0.85 0.02 1.11
CA VAL A 70 -0.30 -0.54 1.80
C VAL A 70 -1.09 0.57 2.49
N TRP A 71 -2.38 0.67 2.17
CA TRP A 71 -3.27 1.64 2.80
C TRP A 71 -3.87 1.10 4.08
N ALA A 72 -3.90 1.96 5.09
CA ALA A 72 -4.67 1.79 6.32
C ALA A 72 -5.81 2.82 6.39
N ALA A 73 -6.33 3.11 7.58
CA ALA A 73 -7.43 4.06 7.79
C ALA A 73 -7.01 5.53 7.73
N SER A 74 -5.80 5.84 8.19
CA SER A 74 -5.26 7.20 8.36
C SER A 74 -3.78 7.33 8.00
N SER A 75 -3.16 6.25 7.54
CA SER A 75 -1.77 6.19 7.11
C SER A 75 -1.57 5.31 5.87
N VAL A 76 -0.55 5.65 5.11
CA VAL A 76 -0.04 4.83 4.01
C VAL A 76 1.33 4.32 4.41
N TYR A 77 1.52 3.00 4.34
CA TYR A 77 2.80 2.36 4.64
C TYR A 77 3.52 2.02 3.35
N VAL A 78 4.79 2.41 3.24
CA VAL A 78 5.68 2.04 2.13
C VAL A 78 6.73 1.08 2.65
N TYR A 79 6.68 -0.14 2.13
CA TYR A 79 7.67 -1.18 2.36
C TYR A 79 8.65 -1.23 1.18
N THR A 80 9.90 -1.46 1.51
CA THR A 80 11.04 -1.54 0.62
C THR A 80 11.68 -2.92 0.76
N CYS A 81 11.85 -3.60 -0.36
CA CYS A 81 12.66 -4.80 -0.47
C CYS A 81 14.08 -4.42 -0.90
N LEU A 82 15.06 -4.76 -0.08
CA LEU A 82 16.48 -4.67 -0.42
C LEU A 82 17.13 -6.04 -0.19
N ASN A 83 17.83 -6.56 -1.20
CA ASN A 83 18.49 -7.88 -1.12
C ASN A 83 17.55 -9.00 -0.66
N ASN A 84 16.33 -9.04 -1.22
CA ASN A 84 15.26 -10.00 -0.87
C ASN A 84 14.77 -9.92 0.58
N LYS A 85 15.01 -8.80 1.28
CA LYS A 85 14.50 -8.55 2.63
C LYS A 85 13.65 -7.30 2.64
N TRP A 86 12.41 -7.44 3.11
CA TRP A 86 11.49 -6.33 3.32
C TRP A 86 11.72 -5.68 4.69
N ASN A 87 11.64 -4.35 4.76
CA ASN A 87 11.74 -3.58 6.01
C ASN A 87 10.44 -3.64 6.85
N MET A 88 10.04 -4.84 7.26
CA MET A 88 8.77 -5.07 7.97
C MET A 88 8.65 -4.31 9.29
N GLU A 89 9.77 -4.11 9.98
CA GLU A 89 9.84 -3.49 11.30
C GLU A 89 9.79 -1.95 11.24
N THR A 90 10.27 -1.38 10.15
CA THR A 90 10.44 0.07 9.98
C THR A 90 10.01 0.51 8.57
N PRO A 91 8.73 0.33 8.20
CA PRO A 91 8.20 0.92 6.98
C PRO A 91 8.21 2.45 7.08
N ILE A 92 8.20 3.10 5.93
CA ILE A 92 7.92 4.53 5.88
C ILE A 92 6.42 4.69 6.10
N GLU A 93 6.05 5.50 7.09
CA GLU A 93 4.67 5.89 7.33
C GLU A 93 4.42 7.29 6.79
N ILE A 94 3.45 7.40 5.88
CA ILE A 94 2.97 8.66 5.34
C ILE A 94 1.61 8.93 5.99
N LEU A 95 1.55 10.00 6.79
CA LEU A 95 0.32 10.44 7.44
C LEU A 95 -0.51 11.30 6.50
N ASP A 96 -1.82 11.32 6.72
CA ASP A 96 -2.70 12.26 6.04
C ASP A 96 -2.32 13.71 6.40
N PRO A 97 -1.93 14.55 5.42
CA PRO A 97 -1.63 15.95 5.67
C PRO A 97 -2.84 16.78 6.15
N SER A 98 -4.08 16.29 5.97
CA SER A 98 -5.30 17.04 6.34
C SER A 98 -5.63 17.02 7.84
N GLY A 99 -4.87 16.31 8.69
CA GLY A 99 -5.08 16.29 10.15
C GLY A 99 -5.96 15.13 10.68
N PRO A 100 -6.21 15.07 12.00
CA PRO A 100 -6.59 13.84 12.75
C PRO A 100 -8.03 13.33 12.48
N PRO A 101 -8.37 12.09 12.91
CA PRO A 101 -8.40 10.88 12.09
C PRO A 101 -9.83 10.55 11.65
N ASP A 102 -10.54 11.43 10.96
CA ASP A 102 -11.85 11.07 10.42
C ASP A 102 -11.75 10.51 9.00
N TYR A 103 -11.06 9.37 8.94
CA TYR A 103 -10.95 8.43 7.82
C TYR A 103 -10.32 9.00 6.53
N PHE A 104 -9.53 8.17 5.86
CA PHE A 104 -9.36 8.24 4.40
C PHE A 104 -10.68 7.97 3.65
N LYS A 105 -11.77 8.66 3.99
CA LYS A 105 -12.84 8.99 3.04
C LYS A 105 -12.28 9.91 1.96
N GLY A 106 -11.25 10.67 2.31
CA GLY A 106 -10.43 11.50 1.43
C GLY A 106 -9.65 10.66 0.46
N LEU A 107 -8.59 9.99 0.94
CA LEU A 107 -7.67 9.35 0.02
C LEU A 107 -8.39 8.34 -0.88
N GLY A 108 -8.45 8.65 -2.17
CA GLY A 108 -8.95 7.75 -3.18
C GLY A 108 -8.20 6.44 -2.99
N LYS A 109 -8.92 5.32 -3.05
CA LYS A 109 -8.34 3.96 -3.09
C LYS A 109 -7.47 3.73 -4.36
N VAL A 110 -7.01 4.81 -4.96
CA VAL A 110 -6.27 4.92 -6.19
C VAL A 110 -5.06 5.76 -5.83
N ALA A 111 -3.93 5.09 -5.90
CA ALA A 111 -2.65 5.74 -5.95
C ALA A 111 -1.87 5.14 -7.10
N CYS A 112 -0.80 5.82 -7.46
CA CYS A 112 0.18 5.26 -8.36
C CYS A 112 1.59 5.55 -7.87
N LEU A 113 2.43 4.52 -7.95
CA LEU A 113 3.87 4.64 -7.91
C LEU A 113 4.39 4.87 -9.32
N ASN A 114 5.43 5.70 -9.43
CA ASN A 114 6.26 5.64 -10.62
C ASN A 114 6.98 4.27 -10.71
N LYS A 115 7.52 3.94 -11.89
CA LYS A 115 8.22 2.66 -12.10
C LYS A 115 9.32 2.39 -11.06
N ALA A 116 10.03 3.43 -10.63
CA ALA A 116 11.10 3.35 -9.64
C ALA A 116 10.59 3.20 -8.19
N GLY A 117 9.34 3.55 -7.90
CA GLY A 117 8.77 3.59 -6.55
C GLY A 117 9.27 4.76 -5.69
N THR A 118 9.76 5.84 -6.30
CA THR A 118 10.29 7.04 -5.62
C THR A 118 9.27 8.16 -5.51
N SER A 119 8.21 8.10 -6.31
CA SER A 119 7.13 9.07 -6.32
C SER A 119 5.81 8.34 -6.16
N LEU A 120 4.98 8.80 -5.23
CA LEU A 120 3.65 8.28 -4.94
C LEU A 120 2.64 9.42 -5.13
N ALA A 121 1.68 9.24 -6.03
CA ALA A 121 0.53 10.12 -6.11
C ALA A 121 -0.65 9.45 -5.40
N VAL A 122 -1.28 10.16 -4.47
CA VAL A 122 -2.46 9.68 -3.75
C VAL A 122 -3.61 10.66 -3.98
N GLY A 123 -4.70 10.19 -4.59
CA GLY A 123 -5.91 10.99 -4.73
C GLY A 123 -6.55 11.23 -3.38
N ALA A 124 -7.30 12.31 -3.18
CA ALA A 124 -7.94 12.74 -1.95
C ALA A 124 -9.37 13.26 -2.22
N THR A 125 -10.27 12.37 -2.65
CA THR A 125 -11.64 12.64 -3.12
C THR A 125 -12.56 13.44 -2.19
N SER A 126 -12.33 13.42 -0.88
CA SER A 126 -13.14 14.19 0.09
C SER A 126 -12.47 15.48 0.56
N GLU A 127 -11.31 15.84 0.01
CA GLU A 127 -10.58 17.04 0.39
C GLU A 127 -11.38 18.30 0.09
N SER A 128 -11.32 19.27 0.99
CA SER A 128 -11.95 20.58 0.80
C SER A 128 -10.93 21.56 0.25
N VAL A 129 -11.22 22.15 -0.91
CA VAL A 129 -10.31 23.07 -1.60
C VAL A 129 -11.05 24.38 -1.82
N ASP A 130 -10.43 25.51 -1.47
CA ASP A 130 -10.99 26.86 -1.65
C ASP A 130 -12.43 27.01 -1.13
N SER A 131 -12.66 26.55 0.11
CA SER A 131 -13.98 26.55 0.77
C SER A 131 -15.06 25.69 0.10
N LYS A 132 -14.71 24.88 -0.90
CA LYS A 132 -15.61 23.87 -1.49
C LYS A 132 -15.39 22.53 -0.81
N SER A 133 -16.42 22.03 -0.14
CA SER A 133 -16.40 20.70 0.48
C SER A 133 -16.28 19.60 -0.58
N LYS A 134 -15.44 18.59 -0.34
CA LYS A 134 -15.30 17.40 -1.21
C LYS A 134 -14.96 17.75 -2.67
N ALA A 135 -14.16 18.79 -2.87
CA ALA A 135 -13.66 19.16 -4.18
C ALA A 135 -12.68 18.10 -4.75
N GLY A 136 -12.01 17.39 -3.84
CA GLY A 136 -10.98 16.43 -4.20
C GLY A 136 -9.61 17.11 -4.35
N ALA A 137 -8.55 16.40 -3.97
CA ALA A 137 -7.17 16.82 -4.23
C ALA A 137 -6.32 15.63 -4.69
N VAL A 138 -5.07 15.89 -5.07
CA VAL A 138 -4.03 14.86 -5.28
C VAL A 138 -2.80 15.31 -4.53
N TYR A 139 -2.29 14.46 -3.65
CA TYR A 139 -1.01 14.67 -2.98
C TYR A 139 0.07 13.87 -3.70
N VAL A 140 1.17 14.53 -4.03
CA VAL A 140 2.33 13.89 -4.64
C VAL A 140 3.47 13.91 -3.63
N PHE A 141 3.92 12.73 -3.24
CA PHE A 141 5.09 12.52 -2.41
C PHE A 141 6.24 12.15 -3.31
N GLU A 142 7.32 12.92 -3.26
CA GLU A 142 8.53 12.68 -4.04
C GLU A 142 9.70 12.26 -3.15
N ASN A 143 10.70 11.62 -3.75
CA ASN A 143 11.92 11.19 -3.07
C ASN A 143 11.68 10.27 -1.87
N ILE A 144 10.68 9.39 -1.98
CA ILE A 144 10.46 8.31 -1.01
C ILE A 144 11.68 7.38 -1.07
N LYS A 145 12.47 7.31 0.00
CA LYS A 145 13.74 6.56 0.07
C LYS A 145 13.61 5.35 0.98
#